data_AF-A0A428MU87-F1
#
_entry.id   AF-A0A428MU87-F1
#
_cell.length_a   1.000
_cell.length_b   1.000
_cell.length_c   1.000
_cell.angle_alpha   90.00
_cell.angle_beta   90.00
_cell.angle_gamma   90.00
#
_symmetry.space_group_name_H-M   'P 1'
#
loop_
_entity.id
_entity.type
_entity.pdbx_description
1 polymer ?
#
loop_
_entity_poly.entity_id
_entity_poly.type
_entity_poly.pdbx_seq_one_letter_code
_entity_poly.pdbx_strand_id
1 'polypeptide(L)'
;MLENVNNGCDEIYRNTTNITISGEEGKLGKVQKKKQTENLYLEDRPTLKDEFYYQDIANTLKDTIKEVEFPTHIGLMGTWGSGKSTVLKLTRNILKDSPEYGMKTVSVWKFSDNSTSLHRNIIKQIRRTLGVKDPDDLDAIHNQSGTSTQRGLIGTILRMKFSDKRVRRALISLFMLQSLVFVILGLSVFSWITSILTVFGISAVTNLSALTTIYSLSGIADSQYQNTVSKTFSPPDTTETNSKRNSKRPLIPTYKMKRKNNLFWYLKT
;
A
#
# COMPACT_ATOMS: atom_id res chain seq x y z
N MET A 1 22.25 -42.13 41.46
CA MET A 1 22.36 -42.62 40.07
C MET A 1 21.64 -41.59 39.21
N LEU A 2 22.36 -40.56 38.73
CA LEU A 2 22.96 -40.45 37.38
C LEU A 2 21.85 -40.38 36.31
N GLU A 3 21.65 -39.37 35.45
CA GLU A 3 22.41 -38.25 34.85
C GLU A 3 21.39 -37.14 34.50
N ASN A 4 21.61 -35.81 34.57
CA ASN A 4 22.65 -34.95 34.02
C ASN A 4 22.68 -34.85 32.49
N VAL A 5 21.72 -34.12 31.88
CA VAL A 5 21.78 -33.72 30.46
C VAL A 5 21.12 -32.34 30.23
N ASN A 6 21.91 -31.43 29.65
CA ASN A 6 21.58 -30.20 28.91
C ASN A 6 21.49 -28.86 29.65
N ASN A 7 22.66 -28.42 30.13
CA ASN A 7 23.13 -27.05 29.97
C ASN A 7 23.45 -26.79 28.49
N GLY A 8 22.89 -25.75 27.89
CA GLY A 8 23.27 -25.34 26.53
C GLY A 8 22.31 -24.35 25.90
N CYS A 9 22.27 -23.11 26.41
CA CYS A 9 21.79 -21.93 25.67
C CYS A 9 22.18 -20.59 26.36
N ASP A 10 23.32 -20.53 27.06
CA ASP A 10 23.85 -19.31 27.68
C ASP A 10 25.14 -18.86 27.01
N GLU A 11 25.11 -18.48 25.72
CA GLU A 11 26.30 -17.84 25.13
C GLU A 11 26.04 -17.00 23.87
N ILE A 12 25.00 -16.16 23.83
CA ILE A 12 24.92 -15.09 22.81
C ILE A 12 24.21 -13.88 23.42
N TYR A 13 24.92 -13.03 24.19
CA TYR A 13 24.64 -11.59 24.38
C TYR A 13 25.63 -10.94 25.39
N ARG A 14 26.92 -11.33 25.37
CA ARG A 14 28.00 -10.57 26.02
C ARG A 14 28.96 -10.05 24.98
N ASN A 15 28.57 -9.00 24.26
CA ASN A 15 29.56 -8.13 23.63
C ASN A 15 28.97 -6.75 23.31
N THR A 16 29.02 -5.85 24.29
CA THR A 16 29.08 -4.39 24.04
C THR A 16 29.69 -3.72 25.27
N THR A 17 31.01 -3.62 25.23
CA THR A 17 31.81 -2.46 25.67
C THR A 17 31.56 -1.89 27.07
N ASN A 18 32.20 -2.50 28.08
CA ASN A 18 32.75 -1.74 29.21
C ASN A 18 33.99 -1.00 28.71
N ILE A 19 33.86 0.29 28.41
CA ILE A 19 35.03 1.16 28.17
C ILE A 19 35.44 1.72 29.53
N THR A 20 36.40 1.06 30.15
CA THR A 20 37.20 1.63 31.24
C THR A 20 38.18 2.61 30.63
N ILE A 21 37.91 3.92 30.72
CA ILE A 21 38.91 4.95 30.39
C ILE A 21 39.69 5.23 31.67
N SER A 22 40.77 4.47 31.89
CA SER A 22 41.85 4.90 32.78
C SER A 22 42.94 5.58 31.96
N GLY A 23 43.25 6.82 32.32
CA GLY A 23 44.57 7.43 32.13
C GLY A 23 45.02 7.70 30.69
N GLU A 24 44.92 8.95 30.26
CA GLU A 24 46.03 9.66 29.61
C GLU A 24 45.74 11.16 29.65
N GLU A 25 46.32 11.85 30.64
CA GLU A 25 46.44 13.31 30.62
C GLU A 25 47.47 13.70 29.55
N GLY A 26 47.01 14.29 28.45
CA GLY A 26 47.91 14.67 27.37
C GLY A 26 47.29 15.61 26.34
N LYS A 27 47.57 16.91 26.53
CA LYS A 27 47.53 18.00 25.52
C LYS A 27 46.14 18.54 25.13
N LEU A 28 45.74 19.58 25.88
CA LEU A 28 44.71 20.55 25.53
C LEU A 28 45.06 21.31 24.23
N GLY A 29 44.58 20.81 23.10
CA GLY A 29 44.35 21.63 21.91
C GLY A 29 43.10 22.48 22.13
N LYS A 30 43.24 23.82 22.13
CA LYS A 30 42.14 24.77 22.25
C LYS A 30 41.25 24.72 21.01
N VAL A 31 40.26 23.82 21.01
CA VAL A 31 39.16 23.86 20.04
C VAL A 31 38.18 24.95 20.51
N GLN A 32 38.07 26.02 19.71
CA GLN A 32 37.10 27.08 19.96
C GLN A 32 35.68 26.50 19.92
N LYS A 33 35.03 26.41 21.09
CA LYS A 33 33.62 26.03 21.23
C LYS A 33 32.75 27.08 20.53
N LYS A 34 32.33 26.78 19.30
CA LYS A 34 31.25 27.49 18.62
C LYS A 34 30.00 27.35 19.48
N LYS A 35 29.51 28.48 20.03
CA LYS A 35 28.30 28.56 20.87
C LYS A 35 27.10 28.08 20.06
N GLN A 36 26.78 26.79 20.18
CA GLN A 36 25.53 26.26 19.66
C GLN A 36 24.42 26.93 20.44
N THR A 37 23.56 27.67 19.74
CA THR A 37 22.23 28.00 20.25
C THR A 37 21.52 26.68 20.47
N GLU A 38 21.45 26.23 21.72
CA GLU A 38 20.64 25.08 22.11
C GLU A 38 19.21 25.39 21.67
N ASN A 39 18.76 24.70 20.63
CA ASN A 39 17.36 24.73 20.29
C ASN A 39 16.62 24.17 21.52
N LEU A 40 15.77 24.99 22.12
CA LEU A 40 14.96 24.67 23.28
C LEU A 40 13.86 23.66 22.88
N TYR A 41 14.28 22.45 22.53
CA TYR A 41 13.38 21.32 22.41
C TYR A 41 13.34 20.63 23.77
N LEU A 42 12.13 20.33 24.24
CA LEU A 42 11.93 19.36 25.31
C LEU A 42 12.54 18.05 24.83
N GLU A 43 13.68 17.68 25.40
CA GLU A 43 14.26 16.37 25.12
C GLU A 43 13.35 15.32 25.75
N ASP A 44 12.74 14.49 24.90
CA ASP A 44 11.92 13.35 25.31
C ASP A 44 12.83 12.23 25.84
N ARG A 45 13.56 12.54 26.92
CA ARG A 45 14.44 11.60 27.61
C ARG A 45 13.64 10.94 28.73
N PRO A 46 13.68 9.60 28.82
CA PRO A 46 13.02 8.90 29.91
C PRO A 46 13.59 9.37 31.25
N THR A 47 12.72 9.82 32.14
CA THR A 47 13.10 10.19 33.50
C THR A 47 13.64 8.96 34.24
N LEU A 48 14.81 9.10 34.88
CA LEU A 48 15.44 8.01 35.64
C LEU A 48 14.66 7.65 36.92
N LYS A 49 13.77 8.54 37.38
CA LYS A 49 12.95 8.33 38.59
C LYS A 49 11.53 7.96 38.19
N ASP A 50 11.03 6.88 38.78
CA ASP A 50 9.63 6.45 38.65
C ASP A 50 8.73 7.36 39.51
N GLU A 51 8.38 8.52 38.95
CA GLU A 51 7.51 9.51 39.61
C GLU A 51 6.09 8.97 39.89
N PHE A 52 5.70 7.91 39.18
CA PHE A 52 4.36 7.34 39.24
C PHE A 52 4.28 6.08 40.12
N TYR A 53 5.38 5.71 40.79
CA TYR A 53 5.45 4.56 41.70
C TYR A 53 4.95 3.25 41.04
N TYR A 54 5.15 3.08 39.73
CA TYR A 54 4.76 1.87 39.01
C TYR A 54 5.40 0.61 39.59
N GLN A 55 6.63 0.74 40.11
CA GLN A 55 7.34 -0.35 40.77
C GLN A 55 6.62 -0.83 42.03
N ASP A 56 6.10 0.08 42.85
CA ASP A 56 5.38 -0.27 44.08
C ASP A 56 4.05 -0.97 43.76
N ILE A 57 3.31 -0.47 42.77
CA ILE A 57 2.09 -1.11 42.28
C ILE A 57 2.41 -2.52 41.74
N ALA A 58 3.51 -2.68 41.00
CA ALA A 58 3.93 -3.97 40.47
C ALA A 58 4.31 -4.95 41.58
N ASN A 59 4.92 -4.48 42.67
CA ASN A 59 5.24 -5.27 43.85
C ASN A 59 3.98 -5.70 44.61
N THR A 60 3.04 -4.78 44.87
CA THR A 60 1.75 -5.12 45.50
C THR A 60 0.98 -6.14 44.68
N LEU A 61 0.98 -6.01 43.35
CA LEU A 61 0.33 -6.98 42.46
C LEU A 61 1.00 -8.35 42.55
N LYS A 62 2.34 -8.40 42.63
CA LYS A 62 3.09 -9.65 42.83
C LYS A 62 2.77 -10.30 44.17
N ASP A 63 2.71 -9.52 45.25
CA ASP A 63 2.39 -10.06 46.58
C ASP A 63 0.94 -10.58 46.61
N THR A 64 0.00 -9.85 46.01
CA THR A 64 -1.39 -10.31 45.81
C THR A 64 -1.45 -11.64 45.03
N ILE A 65 -0.67 -11.78 43.95
CA ILE A 65 -0.63 -13.03 43.18
C ILE A 65 -0.11 -14.21 44.00
N LYS A 66 0.80 -13.97 44.96
CA LYS A 66 1.40 -15.01 45.81
C LYS A 66 0.50 -15.42 46.98
N GLU A 67 -0.25 -14.48 47.53
CA GLU A 67 -1.09 -14.72 48.70
C GLU A 67 -2.44 -15.35 48.35
N VAL A 68 -2.90 -15.16 47.12
CA VAL A 68 -4.24 -15.56 46.73
C VAL A 68 -4.29 -16.99 46.20
N GLU A 69 -5.30 -17.74 46.66
CA GLU A 69 -5.64 -19.07 46.12
C GLU A 69 -6.29 -18.96 44.72
N PHE A 70 -5.86 -19.83 43.81
CA PHE A 70 -6.42 -19.90 42.45
C PHE A 70 -7.67 -20.77 42.40
N PRO A 71 -8.70 -20.42 41.59
CA PRO A 71 -8.70 -19.38 40.54
C PRO A 71 -9.15 -17.99 41.03
N THR A 72 -8.32 -16.97 40.82
CA THR A 72 -8.68 -15.56 41.12
C THR A 72 -8.53 -14.65 39.90
N HIS A 73 -9.43 -13.66 39.79
CA HIS A 73 -9.41 -12.62 38.78
C HIS A 73 -9.04 -11.26 39.39
N ILE A 74 -7.99 -10.63 38.85
CA ILE A 74 -7.55 -9.28 39.26
C ILE A 74 -7.82 -8.31 38.10
N GLY A 75 -8.60 -7.26 38.38
CA GLY A 75 -8.91 -6.21 37.41
C GLY A 75 -8.04 -4.97 37.62
N LEU A 76 -7.27 -4.58 36.61
CA LEU A 76 -6.49 -3.33 36.62
C LEU A 76 -7.20 -2.26 35.79
N MET A 77 -7.82 -1.27 36.44
CA MET A 77 -8.60 -0.21 35.80
C MET A 77 -7.88 1.14 35.83
N GLY A 78 -8.15 2.02 34.85
CA GLY A 78 -7.58 3.37 34.78
C GLY A 78 -7.73 4.00 33.39
N THR A 79 -7.52 5.32 33.29
CA THR A 79 -7.61 6.10 32.03
C THR A 79 -6.57 5.65 30.98
N TRP A 80 -6.79 5.98 29.70
CA TRP A 80 -5.77 5.73 28.68
C TRP A 80 -4.48 6.47 29.04
N GLY A 81 -3.34 5.78 28.98
CA GLY A 81 -2.04 6.39 29.26
C GLY A 81 -1.62 6.31 30.73
N SER A 82 -2.47 5.78 31.62
CA SER A 82 -2.17 5.63 33.06
C SER A 82 -1.11 4.56 33.40
N GLY A 83 -0.31 4.10 32.44
CA GLY A 83 0.78 3.14 32.70
C GLY A 83 0.38 1.69 33.01
N LYS A 84 -0.89 1.27 32.85
CA LYS A 84 -1.33 -0.12 33.12
C LYS A 84 -0.48 -1.20 32.44
N SER A 85 -0.19 -1.01 31.16
CA SER A 85 0.66 -1.93 30.40
C SER A 85 2.10 -1.95 30.93
N THR A 86 2.58 -0.83 31.47
CA THR A 86 3.89 -0.71 32.12
C THR A 86 3.91 -1.51 33.41
N VAL A 87 2.92 -1.34 34.28
CA VAL A 87 2.77 -2.12 35.52
C VAL A 87 2.77 -3.62 35.23
N LEU A 88 1.94 -4.08 34.27
CA LEU A 88 1.91 -5.49 33.88
C LEU A 88 3.25 -6.01 33.34
N LYS A 89 4.02 -5.17 32.64
CA LYS A 89 5.35 -5.51 32.13
C LYS A 89 6.37 -5.60 33.28
N LEU A 90 6.31 -4.69 34.25
CA LEU A 90 7.15 -4.73 35.45
C LEU A 90 6.85 -5.96 36.29
N THR A 91 5.57 -6.24 36.58
CA THR A 91 5.15 -7.46 37.30
C THR A 91 5.61 -8.71 36.56
N ARG A 92 5.52 -8.75 35.22
CA ARG A 92 6.07 -9.85 34.42
C ARG A 92 7.57 -10.03 34.66
N ASN A 93 8.33 -8.95 34.61
CA ASN A 93 9.78 -9.01 34.79
C ASN A 93 10.14 -9.51 36.19
N ILE A 94 9.41 -9.08 37.22
CA ILE A 94 9.62 -9.52 38.61
C ILE A 94 9.33 -11.01 38.78
N LEU A 95 8.30 -11.54 38.10
CA LEU A 95 7.90 -12.95 38.20
C LEU A 95 8.61 -13.88 37.20
N LYS A 96 9.37 -13.34 36.23
CA LYS A 96 9.97 -14.10 35.12
C LYS A 96 10.92 -15.21 35.60
N ASP A 97 11.64 -14.95 36.69
CA ASP A 97 12.65 -15.86 37.23
C ASP A 97 12.04 -16.91 38.19
N SER A 98 10.75 -16.83 38.47
CA SER A 98 10.05 -17.79 39.34
C SER A 98 9.48 -18.94 38.49
N PRO A 99 9.96 -20.19 38.67
CA PRO A 99 9.50 -21.33 37.86
C PRO A 99 8.03 -21.71 38.08
N GLU A 100 7.45 -21.25 39.18
CA GLU A 100 6.05 -21.48 39.56
C GLU A 100 5.06 -20.69 38.69
N TYR A 101 5.46 -19.54 38.12
CA TYR A 101 4.54 -18.61 37.47
C TYR A 101 4.80 -18.50 35.96
N GLY A 102 3.80 -18.89 35.17
CA GLY A 102 3.77 -18.66 33.73
C GLY A 102 2.90 -17.46 33.36
N MET A 103 3.49 -16.35 32.89
CA MET A 103 2.71 -15.17 32.46
C MET A 103 2.54 -15.13 30.95
N LYS A 104 1.28 -15.03 30.48
CA LYS A 104 0.92 -14.78 29.08
C LYS A 104 -0.01 -13.60 28.96
N THR A 105 0.13 -12.86 27.86
CA THR A 105 -0.70 -11.69 27.57
C THR A 105 -1.39 -11.89 26.24
N VAL A 106 -2.71 -11.81 26.31
CA VAL A 106 -3.59 -11.91 25.15
C VAL A 106 -4.20 -10.54 24.90
N SER A 107 -3.99 -10.00 23.71
CA SER A 107 -4.64 -8.76 23.29
C SER A 107 -6.05 -9.07 22.80
N VAL A 108 -7.05 -8.55 23.51
CA VAL A 108 -8.48 -8.76 23.20
C VAL A 108 -8.86 -8.09 21.87
N TRP A 109 -8.26 -6.94 21.56
CA TRP A 109 -8.54 -6.18 20.33
C TRP A 109 -8.25 -6.96 19.05
N LYS A 110 -7.38 -7.97 19.09
CA LYS A 110 -7.09 -8.83 17.93
C LYS A 110 -8.22 -9.81 17.59
N PHE A 111 -9.22 -9.92 18.46
CA PHE A 111 -10.30 -10.89 18.38
C PHE A 111 -11.68 -10.25 18.52
N SER A 112 -11.80 -8.94 18.26
CA SER A 112 -13.07 -8.20 18.36
C SER A 112 -14.21 -8.84 17.58
N ASP A 113 -13.87 -9.48 16.45
CA ASP A 113 -14.86 -9.95 15.49
C ASP A 113 -15.40 -11.35 15.85
N ASN A 114 -14.73 -12.10 16.73
CA ASN A 114 -15.13 -13.47 17.08
C ASN A 114 -14.66 -13.88 18.49
N SER A 115 -15.58 -13.89 19.45
CA SER A 115 -15.31 -14.31 20.85
C SER A 115 -14.85 -15.76 20.97
N THR A 116 -15.32 -16.67 20.10
CA THR A 116 -14.92 -18.09 20.09
C THR A 116 -13.43 -18.23 19.73
N SER A 117 -12.93 -17.34 18.87
CA SER A 117 -11.53 -17.33 18.47
C SER A 117 -10.58 -16.91 19.60
N LEU A 118 -11.02 -15.97 20.47
CA LEU A 118 -10.27 -15.54 21.66
C LEU A 118 -10.10 -16.70 22.65
N HIS A 119 -11.19 -17.39 22.97
CA HIS A 119 -11.18 -18.52 23.91
C HIS A 119 -10.23 -19.63 23.43
N ARG A 120 -10.32 -20.01 22.15
CA ARG A 120 -9.41 -20.99 21.54
C ARG A 120 -7.95 -20.53 21.58
N ASN A 121 -7.69 -19.24 21.39
CA ASN A 121 -6.33 -18.70 21.45
C ASN A 121 -5.76 -18.76 22.88
N ILE A 122 -6.54 -18.40 23.90
CA ILE A 122 -6.16 -18.50 25.31
C ILE A 122 -5.77 -19.94 25.65
N ILE A 123 -6.62 -20.92 25.31
CA ILE A 123 -6.35 -22.34 25.56
C ILE A 123 -5.06 -22.78 24.85
N LYS A 124 -4.89 -22.42 23.58
CA LYS A 124 -3.68 -22.76 22.81
C LYS A 124 -2.42 -22.17 23.43
N GLN A 125 -2.47 -20.94 23.93
CA GLN A 125 -1.31 -20.33 24.58
C GLN A 125 -0.98 -20.99 25.91
N ILE A 126 -1.99 -21.34 26.71
CA ILE A 126 -1.80 -22.04 27.99
C ILE A 126 -1.16 -23.40 27.74
N ARG A 127 -1.69 -24.20 26.81
CA ARG A 127 -1.13 -25.53 26.46
C ARG A 127 0.33 -25.46 26.03
N ARG A 128 0.68 -24.52 25.15
CA ARG A 128 2.06 -24.30 24.71
C ARG A 128 2.98 -23.94 25.86
N THR A 129 2.47 -23.21 26.86
CA THR A 129 3.24 -22.82 28.04
C THR A 129 3.48 -24.01 28.96
N LEU A 130 2.52 -24.93 29.04
CA LEU A 130 2.62 -26.16 29.83
C LEU A 130 3.39 -27.29 29.13
N GLY A 131 3.86 -27.09 27.90
CA GLY A 131 4.63 -28.10 27.15
C GLY A 131 3.82 -29.36 26.77
N VAL A 132 2.49 -29.31 26.85
CA VAL A 132 1.61 -30.41 26.47
C VAL A 132 1.65 -30.56 24.95
N LYS A 133 2.22 -31.66 24.46
CA LYS A 133 2.23 -31.98 23.02
C LYS A 133 0.81 -32.33 22.57
N ASP A 134 0.26 -31.53 21.65
CA ASP A 134 -1.03 -31.82 21.04
C ASP A 134 -0.89 -33.03 20.06
N PRO A 135 -1.81 -34.01 20.08
CA PRO A 135 -2.05 -34.90 18.93
C PRO A 135 -2.78 -34.16 17.79
N ASP A 136 -3.33 -32.97 18.06
CA ASP A 136 -4.15 -32.15 17.16
C ASP A 136 -3.35 -31.08 16.38
N ASP A 137 -2.18 -31.43 15.87
CA ASP A 137 -1.47 -30.62 14.86
C ASP A 137 -2.27 -30.49 13.53
N LEU A 138 -3.46 -31.11 13.48
CA LEU A 138 -4.49 -30.98 12.45
C LEU A 138 -5.11 -29.57 12.38
N ASP A 139 -4.93 -28.73 13.39
CA ASP A 139 -5.40 -27.34 13.36
C ASP A 139 -4.59 -26.43 12.43
N ALA A 140 -3.34 -26.79 12.12
CA ALA A 140 -2.58 -26.14 11.05
C ALA A 140 -3.23 -26.37 9.67
N ILE A 141 -4.03 -27.44 9.53
CA ILE A 141 -4.76 -27.77 8.31
C ILE A 141 -6.08 -26.97 8.25
N HIS A 142 -6.70 -26.63 9.39
CA HIS A 142 -8.03 -26.03 9.39
C HIS A 142 -8.04 -24.49 9.29
N ASN A 143 -6.98 -23.79 9.71
CA ASN A 143 -6.85 -22.34 9.48
C ASN A 143 -6.40 -21.96 8.05
N GLN A 144 -6.26 -22.94 7.14
CA GLN A 144 -6.15 -22.73 5.69
C GLN A 144 -7.50 -22.78 4.96
N SER A 145 -8.64 -22.81 5.68
CA SER A 145 -9.98 -22.81 5.06
C SER A 145 -10.45 -21.45 4.55
N GLY A 146 -9.52 -20.54 4.22
CA GLY A 146 -9.77 -19.34 3.42
C GLY A 146 -9.32 -19.47 1.96
N THR A 147 -8.62 -20.55 1.58
CA THR A 147 -8.18 -20.81 0.19
C THR A 147 -8.18 -22.30 -0.12
N SER A 148 -9.34 -22.94 0.05
CA SER A 148 -9.58 -24.35 -0.33
C SER A 148 -9.41 -24.64 -1.84
N THR A 149 -9.06 -23.66 -2.66
CA THR A 149 -8.76 -23.83 -4.11
C THR A 149 -7.30 -24.17 -4.41
N GLN A 150 -6.37 -24.16 -3.45
CA GLN A 150 -4.93 -24.40 -3.73
C GLN A 150 -4.38 -25.75 -3.23
N ARG A 151 -5.22 -26.79 -3.17
CA ARG A 151 -4.76 -28.20 -3.20
C ARG A 151 -4.44 -28.71 -4.62
N GLY A 152 -4.45 -27.83 -5.62
CA GLY A 152 -3.90 -28.10 -6.95
C GLY A 152 -2.39 -27.87 -7.01
N LEU A 153 -1.77 -28.22 -8.14
CA LEU A 153 -0.34 -28.12 -8.50
C LEU A 153 0.42 -26.91 -7.90
N ILE A 154 -0.26 -25.79 -7.69
CA ILE A 154 0.26 -24.55 -7.09
C ILE A 154 0.78 -24.75 -5.66
N GLY A 155 0.09 -25.51 -4.81
CA GLY A 155 0.53 -25.77 -3.43
C GLY A 155 1.82 -26.59 -3.36
N THR A 156 1.98 -27.53 -4.30
CA THR A 156 3.20 -28.32 -4.47
C THR A 156 4.35 -27.46 -4.98
N ILE A 157 4.09 -26.53 -5.90
CA ILE A 157 5.09 -25.60 -6.45
C ILE A 157 5.57 -24.59 -5.37
N LEU A 158 4.68 -24.08 -4.51
CA LEU A 158 5.06 -23.17 -3.43
C LEU A 158 5.81 -23.86 -2.26
N ARG A 159 5.57 -25.16 -2.02
CA ARG A 159 6.30 -25.93 -1.00
C ARG A 159 7.68 -26.40 -1.44
N MET A 160 7.97 -26.41 -2.74
CA MET A 160 9.33 -26.68 -3.20
C MET A 160 10.24 -25.54 -2.73
N LYS A 161 11.13 -25.82 -1.78
CA LYS A 161 12.19 -24.90 -1.37
C LYS A 161 12.94 -24.46 -2.63
N PHE A 162 12.76 -23.20 -3.05
CA PHE A 162 13.48 -22.54 -4.16
C PHE A 162 15.01 -22.48 -3.98
N SER A 163 15.55 -23.11 -2.94
CA SER A 163 16.97 -23.18 -2.64
C SER A 163 17.72 -24.20 -3.49
N ASP A 164 17.04 -25.13 -4.15
CA ASP A 164 17.71 -26.07 -5.05
C ASP A 164 18.01 -25.41 -6.41
N LYS A 165 19.29 -25.41 -6.79
CA LYS A 165 19.80 -24.87 -8.06
C LYS A 165 19.15 -25.53 -9.28
N ARG A 166 18.64 -26.76 -9.14
CA ARG A 166 17.92 -27.47 -10.22
C ARG A 166 16.54 -26.86 -10.49
N VAL A 167 15.78 -26.58 -9.43
CA VAL A 167 14.44 -25.98 -9.52
C VAL A 167 14.51 -24.56 -10.08
N ARG A 168 15.52 -23.78 -9.66
CA ARG A 168 15.74 -22.42 -10.20
C ARG A 168 16.00 -22.42 -11.71
N ARG A 169 16.80 -23.36 -12.22
CA ARG A 169 17.05 -23.48 -13.67
C ARG A 169 15.79 -23.83 -14.45
N ALA A 170 14.98 -24.76 -13.92
CA ALA A 170 13.71 -25.16 -14.56
C ALA A 170 12.69 -24.01 -14.61
N LEU A 171 12.59 -23.20 -13.55
CA LEU A 171 11.71 -22.03 -13.54
C LEU A 171 12.16 -20.94 -14.51
N ILE A 172 13.47 -20.68 -14.59
CA ILE A 172 14.01 -19.70 -15.55
C ILE A 172 13.75 -20.19 -16.98
N SER A 173 13.94 -21.47 -17.29
CA SER A 173 13.64 -22.00 -18.63
C SER A 173 12.16 -21.93 -18.97
N LEU A 174 11.26 -22.19 -18.00
CA LEU A 174 9.82 -22.06 -18.21
C LEU A 174 9.41 -20.62 -18.48
N PHE A 175 9.99 -19.66 -17.74
CA PHE A 175 9.74 -18.24 -17.95
C PHE A 175 10.24 -17.75 -19.31
N MET A 176 11.43 -18.22 -19.74
CA MET A 176 11.96 -17.94 -21.08
C MET A 176 11.05 -18.48 -22.19
N LEU A 177 10.53 -19.71 -22.02
CA LEU A 177 9.57 -20.31 -22.96
C LEU A 177 8.29 -19.47 -23.03
N GLN A 178 7.74 -19.07 -21.88
CA GLN A 178 6.51 -18.27 -21.83
C GLN A 178 6.71 -16.90 -22.50
N SER A 179 7.84 -16.25 -22.27
CA SER A 179 8.20 -14.99 -22.93
C SER A 179 8.26 -15.15 -24.46
N LEU A 180 8.85 -16.25 -24.95
CA LEU A 180 8.90 -16.54 -26.38
C LEU A 180 7.50 -16.68 -27.00
N VAL A 181 6.59 -17.39 -26.32
CA VAL A 181 5.19 -17.54 -26.76
C VAL A 181 4.50 -16.18 -26.83
N PHE A 182 4.70 -15.29 -25.85
CA PHE A 182 4.15 -13.95 -25.86
C PHE A 182 4.68 -13.10 -27.02
N VAL A 183 5.96 -13.21 -27.36
CA VAL A 183 6.53 -12.50 -28.53
C VAL A 183 5.89 -12.98 -29.82
N ILE A 184 5.73 -14.29 -30.01
CA ILE A 184 5.10 -14.86 -31.22
C ILE A 184 3.65 -14.39 -31.35
N LEU A 185 2.87 -14.45 -30.26
CA LEU A 185 1.49 -13.96 -30.23
C LEU A 185 1.42 -12.45 -30.48
N GLY A 186 2.33 -11.69 -29.87
CA GLY A 186 2.42 -10.24 -30.05
C GLY A 186 2.67 -9.83 -31.50
N LEU A 187 3.57 -10.54 -32.21
CA LEU A 187 3.83 -10.31 -33.63
C LEU A 187 2.60 -10.63 -34.50
N SER A 188 1.87 -11.70 -34.19
CA SER A 188 0.64 -12.05 -34.91
C SER A 188 -0.45 -10.98 -34.77
N VAL A 189 -0.67 -10.50 -33.54
CA VAL A 189 -1.64 -9.42 -33.27
C VAL A 189 -1.20 -8.11 -33.92
N PHE A 190 0.10 -7.79 -33.85
CA PHE A 190 0.64 -6.59 -34.48
C PHE A 190 0.41 -6.59 -36.00
N SER A 191 0.61 -7.72 -36.68
CA SER A 191 0.33 -7.87 -38.11
C SER A 191 -1.16 -7.66 -38.45
N TRP A 192 -2.07 -8.08 -37.58
CA TRP A 192 -3.50 -7.80 -37.73
C TRP A 192 -3.82 -6.31 -37.61
N ILE A 193 -3.26 -5.65 -36.59
CA ILE A 193 -3.46 -4.21 -36.34
C ILE A 193 -2.94 -3.38 -37.51
N THR A 194 -1.75 -3.67 -38.02
CA THR A 194 -1.18 -2.92 -39.15
C THR A 194 -2.01 -3.10 -40.42
N SER A 195 -2.56 -4.29 -40.66
CA SER A 195 -3.47 -4.54 -41.79
C SER A 195 -4.77 -3.74 -41.69
N ILE A 196 -5.33 -3.59 -40.49
CA ILE A 196 -6.51 -2.74 -40.27
C ILE A 196 -6.15 -1.27 -40.56
N LEU A 197 -5.01 -0.80 -40.06
CA LEU A 197 -4.56 0.58 -40.27
C LEU A 197 -4.34 0.92 -41.73
N THR A 198 -3.77 0.00 -42.53
CA THR A 198 -3.54 0.23 -43.96
C THR A 198 -4.85 0.31 -44.74
N VAL A 199 -5.83 -0.54 -44.43
CA VAL A 199 -7.17 -0.47 -45.06
C VAL A 199 -7.84 0.87 -44.74
N PHE A 200 -7.80 1.32 -43.48
CA PHE A 200 -8.34 2.64 -43.11
C PHE A 200 -7.58 3.77 -43.79
N GLY A 201 -6.24 3.70 -43.86
CA GLY A 201 -5.41 4.69 -44.55
C GLY A 201 -5.77 4.81 -46.03
N ILE A 202 -5.89 3.69 -46.74
CA ILE A 202 -6.28 3.66 -48.16
C ILE A 202 -7.70 4.21 -48.34
N SER A 203 -8.64 3.87 -47.45
CA SER A 203 -10.01 4.41 -47.51
C SER A 203 -10.08 5.93 -47.30
N ALA A 204 -9.24 6.48 -46.42
CA ALA A 204 -9.20 7.92 -46.17
C ALA A 204 -8.63 8.69 -47.37
N VAL A 205 -7.56 8.18 -47.98
CA VAL A 205 -6.94 8.79 -49.17
C VAL A 205 -7.90 8.76 -50.36
N THR A 206 -8.57 7.64 -50.58
CA THR A 206 -9.55 7.52 -51.68
C THR A 206 -10.74 8.44 -51.49
N ASN A 207 -11.32 8.52 -50.28
CA ASN A 207 -12.39 9.47 -49.97
C ASN A 207 -11.96 10.93 -50.15
N LEU A 208 -10.73 11.27 -49.74
CA LEU A 208 -10.19 12.62 -49.94
C LEU A 208 -10.03 12.95 -51.43
N SER A 209 -9.52 12.01 -52.23
CA SER A 209 -9.42 12.19 -53.69
C SER A 209 -10.79 12.29 -54.37
N ALA A 210 -11.79 11.55 -53.92
CA ALA A 210 -13.15 11.67 -54.44
C ALA A 210 -13.72 13.07 -54.15
N LEU A 211 -13.55 13.57 -52.92
CA LEU A 211 -13.97 14.93 -52.58
C LEU A 211 -13.27 15.99 -53.43
N THR A 212 -11.96 15.90 -53.65
CA THR A 212 -11.25 16.88 -54.49
C THR A 212 -11.73 16.85 -55.94
N THR A 213 -12.05 15.67 -56.49
CA THR A 213 -12.65 15.56 -57.84
C THR A 213 -14.06 16.15 -57.90
N ILE A 214 -14.87 16.01 -56.85
CA ILE A 214 -16.21 16.61 -56.80
C ILE A 214 -16.11 18.14 -56.76
N TYR A 215 -15.21 18.70 -55.94
CA TYR A 215 -15.00 20.15 -55.85
C TYR A 215 -14.44 20.76 -57.14
N SER A 216 -13.54 20.06 -57.85
CA SER A 216 -13.03 20.55 -59.13
C SER A 216 -14.12 20.52 -60.22
N LEU A 217 -14.97 19.50 -60.22
CA LEU A 217 -16.09 19.38 -61.16
C LEU A 217 -17.16 20.46 -60.92
N SER A 218 -17.49 20.78 -59.66
CA SER A 218 -18.44 21.85 -59.34
C SER A 218 -17.93 23.22 -59.82
N GLY A 219 -16.63 23.50 -59.71
CA GLY A 219 -16.06 24.74 -60.22
C GLY A 219 -16.17 24.88 -61.75
N ILE A 220 -16.05 23.78 -62.49
CA ILE A 220 -16.24 23.78 -63.95
C ILE A 220 -17.72 24.06 -64.29
N ALA A 221 -18.67 23.46 -63.57
CA ALA A 221 -20.10 23.68 -63.79
C ALA A 221 -20.50 25.15 -63.58
N ASP A 222 -20.01 25.78 -62.50
CA ASP A 222 -20.25 27.20 -62.22
C ASP A 222 -19.67 28.10 -63.33
N SER A 223 -18.49 27.76 -63.87
CA SER A 223 -17.89 28.51 -64.97
C SER A 223 -18.72 28.46 -66.26
N GLN A 224 -19.34 27.31 -66.56
CA GLN A 224 -20.23 27.15 -67.72
C GLN A 224 -21.55 27.91 -67.52
N TYR A 225 -22.08 27.91 -66.30
CA TYR A 225 -23.28 28.66 -65.95
C TYR A 225 -23.08 30.17 -66.10
N GLN A 226 -21.97 30.73 -65.61
CA GLN A 226 -21.68 32.17 -65.75
C GLN A 226 -21.46 32.59 -67.21
N ASN A 227 -20.83 31.74 -68.02
CA ASN A 227 -20.64 32.01 -69.45
C ASN A 227 -21.94 31.98 -70.26
N THR A 228 -22.93 31.18 -69.84
CA THR A 228 -24.26 31.16 -70.48
C THR A 228 -25.10 32.35 -70.05
N VAL A 229 -25.13 32.66 -68.75
CA VAL A 229 -25.89 33.81 -68.21
C VAL A 229 -25.39 35.14 -68.79
N SER A 230 -24.07 35.34 -68.88
CA SER A 230 -23.48 36.57 -69.44
C SER A 230 -23.76 36.77 -70.94
N LYS A 231 -23.97 35.70 -71.71
CA LYS A 231 -24.37 35.80 -73.12
C LYS A 231 -25.85 36.10 -73.32
N THR A 232 -26.71 35.72 -72.38
CA THR A 232 -28.16 35.96 -72.46
C THR A 232 -28.62 37.27 -71.82
N PHE A 233 -27.78 37.89 -70.99
CA PHE A 233 -28.14 39.10 -70.26
C PHE A 233 -27.18 40.25 -70.60
N SER A 234 -27.28 40.76 -71.84
CA SER A 234 -26.79 42.11 -72.14
C SER A 234 -27.79 43.10 -71.52
N PRO A 235 -27.39 43.89 -70.51
CA PRO A 235 -28.29 44.87 -69.91
C PRO A 235 -28.65 45.94 -70.96
N PRO A 236 -29.91 46.34 -71.08
CA PRO A 236 -30.26 47.55 -71.81
C PRO A 236 -29.68 48.77 -71.07
N ASP A 237 -29.11 49.69 -71.85
CA ASP A 237 -28.61 50.98 -71.37
C ASP A 237 -29.74 51.72 -70.62
N THR A 238 -29.55 51.91 -69.32
CA THR A 238 -30.34 52.85 -68.54
C THR A 238 -29.41 53.75 -67.76
N THR A 239 -29.27 54.96 -68.28
CA THR A 239 -28.92 56.15 -67.53
C THR A 239 -29.87 56.37 -66.35
N GLU A 240 -29.32 57.01 -65.32
CA GLU A 240 -29.99 57.84 -64.32
C GLU A 240 -30.39 57.31 -62.94
N THR A 241 -29.97 58.13 -61.97
CA THR A 241 -30.57 58.46 -60.66
C THR A 241 -30.17 57.67 -59.42
N ASN A 242 -29.09 58.18 -58.82
CA ASN A 242 -28.95 58.47 -57.40
C ASN A 242 -30.25 58.40 -56.58
N SER A 243 -30.28 57.54 -55.55
CA SER A 243 -31.01 57.86 -54.32
C SER A 243 -30.48 57.06 -53.13
N LYS A 244 -29.90 57.82 -52.18
CA LYS A 244 -29.51 57.42 -50.83
C LYS A 244 -30.67 56.70 -50.12
N ARG A 245 -30.41 55.52 -49.56
CA ARG A 245 -31.13 55.07 -48.34
C ARG A 245 -30.25 54.21 -47.44
N ASN A 246 -29.75 54.88 -46.40
CA ASN A 246 -29.37 54.28 -45.13
C ASN A 246 -30.49 53.38 -44.61
N SER A 247 -30.20 52.12 -44.31
CA SER A 247 -30.99 51.34 -43.36
C SER A 247 -30.07 50.57 -42.41
N LYS A 248 -30.35 50.79 -41.13
CA LYS A 248 -29.61 50.32 -39.96
C LYS A 248 -29.64 48.80 -39.89
N ARG A 249 -28.48 48.18 -39.66
CA ARG A 249 -28.42 46.75 -39.27
C ARG A 249 -28.62 46.63 -37.76
N PRO A 250 -29.49 45.72 -37.28
CA PRO A 250 -29.64 45.46 -35.86
C PRO A 250 -28.44 44.66 -35.31
N LEU A 251 -28.04 45.02 -34.08
CA LEU A 251 -26.99 44.39 -33.29
C LEU A 251 -27.40 42.96 -32.91
N ILE A 252 -26.52 42.00 -33.19
CA ILE A 252 -26.65 40.61 -32.76
C ILE A 252 -26.22 40.53 -31.27
N PRO A 253 -27.06 39.99 -30.36
CA PRO A 253 -26.66 39.84 -28.97
C PRO A 253 -25.60 38.74 -28.82
N THR A 254 -24.48 39.08 -28.20
CA THR A 254 -23.42 38.15 -27.82
C THR A 254 -23.80 37.45 -26.51
N TYR A 255 -24.08 36.15 -26.56
CA TYR A 255 -24.32 35.34 -25.36
C TYR A 255 -22.99 34.96 -24.70
N LYS A 256 -22.78 35.44 -23.48
CA LYS A 256 -21.61 35.14 -22.64
C LYS A 256 -21.89 33.88 -21.81
N MET A 257 -21.39 32.72 -22.23
CA MET A 257 -21.49 31.49 -21.43
C MET A 257 -20.57 31.53 -20.20
N LYS A 258 -21.16 31.37 -19.02
CA LYS A 258 -20.49 31.27 -17.71
C LYS A 258 -20.34 29.78 -17.35
N ARG A 259 -19.13 29.21 -17.47
CA ARG A 259 -18.82 27.87 -16.95
C ARG A 259 -18.81 27.89 -15.42
N LYS A 260 -19.74 27.18 -14.78
CA LYS A 260 -19.66 26.76 -13.38
C LYS A 260 -19.65 25.23 -13.35
N ASN A 261 -18.47 24.63 -13.22
CA ASN A 261 -18.35 23.22 -12.85
C ASN A 261 -17.52 23.14 -11.55
N ASN A 262 -18.19 23.39 -10.42
CA ASN A 262 -17.82 22.76 -9.16
C ASN A 262 -18.63 21.45 -9.11
N LEU A 263 -17.97 20.33 -9.35
CA LEU A 263 -18.51 19.01 -8.99
C LEU A 263 -17.54 18.40 -7.98
N PHE A 264 -17.88 18.56 -6.71
CA PHE A 264 -17.28 17.83 -5.60
C PHE A 264 -18.45 17.09 -4.94
N TRP A 265 -18.45 15.76 -5.03
CA TRP A 265 -19.36 14.90 -4.26
C TRP A 265 -18.49 14.06 -3.33
N TYR A 266 -18.74 14.17 -2.01
CA TYR A 266 -18.38 13.15 -1.04
C TYR A 266 -19.67 12.44 -0.62
N LEU A 267 -19.71 11.12 -0.83
CA LEU A 267 -20.66 10.23 -0.17
C LEU A 267 -20.00 9.73 1.10
N LYS A 268 -20.62 10.06 2.24
CA LYS A 268 -20.36 9.49 3.55
C LYS A 268 -21.48 8.50 3.84
N THR A 269 -21.11 7.23 3.99
CA THR A 269 -21.87 6.21 4.73
C THR A 269 -20.87 5.43 5.55
#